data_AF-A0A6G8IEG5-F1
#
_entry.id   AF-A0A6G8IEG5-F1
#
_cell.length_a   1.000
_cell.length_b   1.000
_cell.length_c   1.000
_cell.angle_alpha   90.00
_cell.angle_beta   90.00
_cell.angle_gamma   90.00
#
_symmetry.space_group_name_H-M   'P 1'
#
loop_
_entity.id
_entity.type
_entity.pdbx_description
1 polymer ?
#
loop_
_entity_poly.entity_id
_entity_poly.type
_entity_poly.pdbx_seq_one_letter_code
_entity_poly.pdbx_strand_id
1 'polypeptide(L)' 'MSLKQLKKLTREAEFQLIERMEPGGLKVTVIGDRVVHWWPESRRQTAYVEGSSHGENRADAHRVIQLATGEGE' A
#
# COMPACT_ATOMS: atom_id res chain seq x y z
N MET A 1 10.41 3.93 6.96
CA MET A 1 10.70 3.44 5.60
C MET A 1 9.95 4.29 4.60
N SER A 2 10.62 4.75 3.54
CA SER A 2 10.12 5.82 2.66
C SER A 2 9.36 5.28 1.44
N LEU A 3 8.44 6.08 0.90
CA LEU A 3 7.72 5.87 -0.36
C LEU A 3 8.62 5.46 -1.55
N LYS A 4 9.89 5.88 -1.53
CA LYS A 4 10.92 5.47 -2.50
C LYS A 4 11.15 3.96 -2.53
N GLN A 5 11.12 3.30 -1.37
CA GLN A 5 11.27 1.84 -1.30
C GLN A 5 10.03 1.14 -1.88
N LEU A 6 8.83 1.64 -1.58
CA LEU A 6 7.60 1.11 -2.16
C LEU A 6 7.63 1.16 -3.69
N LYS A 7 8.02 2.30 -4.28
CA LYS A 7 8.17 2.46 -5.73
C LYS A 7 9.17 1.47 -6.34
N LYS A 8 10.26 1.18 -5.63
CA LYS A 8 11.25 0.19 -6.06
C LYS A 8 10.63 -1.21 -6.09
N LEU A 9 10.01 -1.61 -4.98
CA LEU A 9 9.37 -2.92 -4.84
C LEU A 9 8.23 -3.11 -5.85
N THR A 10 7.36 -2.11 -6.06
CA THR A 10 6.30 -2.20 -7.08
C THR A 10 6.88 -2.36 -8.48
N ARG A 11 8.01 -1.69 -8.78
CA ARG A 11 8.66 -1.83 -10.08
C ARG A 11 9.32 -3.20 -10.27
N GLU A 12 9.92 -3.75 -9.21
CA GLU A 12 10.53 -5.09 -9.21
C GLU A 12 9.46 -6.18 -9.38
N ALA A 13 8.26 -5.97 -8.83
CA ALA A 13 7.13 -6.89 -8.91
C ALA A 13 6.15 -6.58 -10.07
N GLU A 14 6.50 -5.66 -10.97
CA GLU A 14 5.66 -5.24 -12.12
C GLU A 14 4.24 -4.73 -11.74
N PHE A 15 4.08 -4.20 -10.53
CA PHE A 15 2.82 -3.62 -10.05
C PHE A 15 2.64 -2.17 -10.45
N GLN A 16 1.38 -1.78 -10.64
CA GLN A 16 1.03 -0.39 -10.88
C GLN A 16 0.88 0.36 -9.55
N LEU A 17 1.49 1.53 -9.45
CA LEU A 17 1.43 2.40 -8.28
C LEU A 17 0.82 3.75 -8.66
N ILE A 18 -0.20 4.18 -7.92
CA ILE A 18 -0.92 5.44 -8.12
C ILE A 18 -0.82 6.27 -6.84
N GLU A 19 -0.29 7.48 -6.95
CA GLU A 19 -0.20 8.45 -5.85
C GLU A 19 -1.27 9.53 -6.03
N ARG A 20 -2.12 9.73 -5.01
CA ARG A 20 -3.15 10.78 -4.99
C ARG A 20 -3.10 11.54 -3.68
N MET A 21 -3.08 12.88 -3.76
CA MET A 21 -3.24 13.74 -2.60
C MET A 21 -4.74 13.84 -2.26
N GLU A 22 -5.12 13.41 -1.06
CA GLU A 22 -6.48 13.53 -0.54
C GLU A 22 -6.51 14.49 0.67
N PRO A 23 -7.68 15.02 1.08
CA PRO A 23 -7.78 15.90 2.25
C PRO A 23 -7.28 15.26 3.56
N GLY A 24 -7.11 13.93 3.61
CA GLY A 24 -6.50 13.18 4.71
C GLY A 24 -4.99 12.89 4.57
N GLY A 25 -4.34 13.40 3.52
CA GLY A 25 -2.93 13.16 3.18
C GLY A 25 -2.73 12.36 1.90
N LEU A 26 -1.48 11.98 1.62
CA LEU A 26 -1.12 11.17 0.46
C LEU A 26 -1.70 9.76 0.58
N LYS A 27 -2.54 9.40 -0.38
CA LYS A 27 -3.02 8.05 -0.64
C LYS A 27 -2.16 7.40 -1.72
N VAL A 28 -1.56 6.26 -1.40
CA VAL A 28 -0.82 5.44 -2.35
C VAL A 28 -1.63 4.19 -2.63
N THR A 29 -1.98 3.95 -3.89
CA THR A 29 -2.69 2.75 -4.32
C THR A 29 -1.73 1.86 -5.08
N VAL A 30 -1.55 0.63 -4.63
CA VAL A 30 -0.77 -0.42 -5.29
C VAL A 30 -1.74 -1.41 -5.91
N ILE A 31 -1.56 -1.71 -7.18
CA ILE A 31 -2.42 -2.61 -7.96
C ILE A 31 -1.52 -3.76 -8.43
N GLY A 32 -1.64 -4.89 -7.75
CA GLY A 32 -1.00 -6.16 -8.09
C GLY A 32 -2.04 -7.25 -8.29
N ASP A 33 -1.87 -8.38 -7.58
CA ASP A 33 -2.90 -9.43 -7.48
C ASP A 33 -4.14 -8.91 -6.74
N ARG A 34 -3.91 -8.07 -5.73
CA ARG A 34 -4.93 -7.31 -5.00
C ARG A 34 -4.67 -5.82 -5.09
N VAL A 35 -5.74 -5.02 -4.99
CA VAL A 35 -5.64 -3.56 -4.91
C VAL A 35 -5.47 -3.16 -3.44
N VAL A 36 -4.41 -2.40 -3.12
CA VAL A 36 -4.12 -1.97 -1.76
C VAL A 36 -3.99 -0.45 -1.69
N HIS A 37 -4.80 0.18 -0.85
CA HIS A 37 -4.71 1.60 -0.54
C HIS A 37 -3.93 1.82 0.75
N TRP A 38 -2.91 2.66 0.72
CA TRP A 38 -2.04 2.93 1.85
C TRP A 38 -1.88 4.42 2.09
N TRP A 39 -1.99 4.84 3.35
CA TRP A 39 -1.78 6.23 3.78
C TRP A 39 -0.49 6.33 4.61
N PRO A 40 0.68 6.52 3.97
CA PRO A 40 1.97 6.55 4.66
C PRO A 40 2.10 7.70 5.68
N GLU A 41 1.40 8.80 5.45
CA GLU A 41 1.45 9.99 6.31
C GLU A 41 0.48 9.90 7.50
N SER A 42 -0.44 8.94 7.49
CA SER A 42 -1.33 8.70 8.63
C SER A 42 -0.51 8.24 9.84
N ARG A 43 -0.85 8.71 11.04
CA ARG A 43 -0.23 8.25 12.31
C ARG A 43 -0.32 6.74 12.50
N ARG A 44 -1.31 6.10 11.85
CA ARG A 44 -1.53 4.65 11.90
C ARG A 44 -0.94 3.93 10.69
N GLN A 45 -0.38 4.62 9.69
CA GLN A 45 0.15 4.04 8.45
C GLN A 45 -0.78 2.95 7.90
N THR A 46 -2.06 3.28 7.77
CA THR A 46 -3.12 2.30 7.50
C THR A 46 -3.03 1.84 6.04
N ALA A 47 -3.03 0.52 5.84
CA ALA A 47 -3.23 -0.10 4.54
C ALA A 47 -4.58 -0.80 4.49
N TYR A 48 -5.27 -0.72 3.37
CA TYR A 48 -6.56 -1.31 3.15
C TYR A 48 -6.54 -2.07 1.84
N VAL A 49 -6.81 -3.37 1.89
CA VAL A 49 -6.95 -4.20 0.69
C VAL A 49 -8.39 -4.07 0.20
N GLU A 50 -8.57 -3.75 -1.06
CA GLU A 50 -9.88 -3.69 -1.70
C GLU A 50 -10.56 -5.07 -1.60
N GLY A 51 -11.78 -5.10 -1.06
CA GLY A 51 -12.50 -6.34 -0.76
C GLY A 51 -12.27 -6.92 0.65
N SER A 52 -11.28 -6.45 1.41
CA SER A 52 -11.08 -6.87 2.80
C SER A 52 -11.96 -6.08 3.77
N SER A 53 -12.56 -6.76 4.76
CA SER A 53 -13.41 -6.10 5.77
C SER A 53 -12.61 -5.34 6.84
N HIS A 54 -11.29 -5.55 6.92
CA HIS A 54 -10.41 -4.90 7.89
C HIS A 54 -9.20 -4.28 7.20
N GLY A 55 -8.86 -3.04 7.62
CA GLY A 55 -7.61 -2.38 7.27
C GLY A 55 -6.50 -2.78 8.24
N GLU A 56 -5.31 -3.00 7.70
CA GLU A 56 -4.08 -3.27 8.43
C GLU A 56 -3.50 -1.96 8.98
N ASN A 57 -3.31 -1.90 10.29
CA ASN A 57 -2.65 -0.76 10.94
C ASN A 57 -1.15 -0.99 11.02
N ARG A 58 -0.38 0.11 11.00
CA ARG A 58 1.08 0.15 11.01
C ARG A 58 1.71 -0.62 9.85
N ALA A 59 1.04 -0.62 8.70
CA ALA A 59 1.57 -1.24 7.49
C ALA A 59 2.70 -0.37 6.94
N ASP A 60 3.88 -0.95 6.81
CA ASP A 60 5.00 -0.37 6.08
C ASP A 60 4.97 -0.77 4.59
N ALA A 61 5.90 -0.21 3.80
CA ALA A 61 5.96 -0.45 2.36
C ALA A 61 6.10 -1.93 1.98
N HIS A 62 6.81 -2.74 2.78
CA HIS A 62 6.97 -4.17 2.50
C HIS A 62 5.66 -4.91 2.76
N ARG A 63 4.99 -4.59 3.88
CA ARG A 63 3.67 -5.15 4.20
C ARG A 63 2.63 -4.80 3.14
N VAL A 64 2.63 -3.57 2.62
CA VAL A 64 1.73 -3.15 1.52
C VAL A 64 1.95 -4.01 0.26
N ILE A 65 3.20 -4.31 -0.08
CA ILE A 65 3.52 -5.17 -1.23
C ILE A 65 3.07 -6.60 -0.99
N GLN A 66 3.35 -7.16 0.20
CA GLN A 66 2.88 -8.49 0.60
C GLN A 66 1.36 -8.63 0.51
N LEU A 67 0.63 -7.60 0.96
CA LEU A 67 -0.83 -7.57 0.84
C LEU A 67 -1.28 -7.50 -0.63
N ALA A 68 -0.51 -6.81 -1.49
CA ALA A 68 -0.80 -6.70 -2.92
C ALA A 68 -0.42 -7.97 -3.70
N THR A 69 0.53 -8.77 -3.22
CA THR A 69 0.91 -10.09 -3.79
C THR A 69 0.01 -11.22 -3.27
N GLY A 70 -0.76 -10.99 -2.21
CA GLY A 70 -1.50 -12.04 -1.51
C GLY A 70 -0.62 -12.91 -0.60
N GLU A 71 0.67 -12.60 -0.44
CA GLU A 71 1.57 -13.29 0.48
C GLU A 71 1.40 -12.75 1.90
N GLY A 72 0.44 -13.28 2.66
CA GLY A 72 0.27 -12.86 4.05
C GLY A 72 -0.90 -13.42 4.82
N GLU A 73 -1.55 -14.47 4.30
CA GLU A 73 -2.58 -15.26 5.00
C GLU A 73 -1.95 -16.47 5.71
#